data_AF-A0A5B2ZAR8-F1
#
_entry.id   AF-A0A5B2ZAR8-F1
#
_cell.length_a   1.000
_cell.length_b   1.000
_cell.length_c   1.000
_cell.angle_alpha   90.00
_cell.angle_beta   90.00
_cell.angle_gamma   90.00
#
_symmetry.space_group_name_H-M   'P 1'
#
loop_
_entity.id
_entity.type
_entity.pdbx_description
1 polymer ?
#
loop_
_entity_poly.entity_id
_entity_poly.type
_entity_poly.pdbx_seq_one_letter_code
_entity_poly.pdbx_strand_id
1 'polypeptide(L)'
;MKHRLALCLLPILYAGLIAPPAAAAPVEPPADDAVFVEGSRYSAVLHPRRGAWRLLGPNGEDLQLRVRESCRAGLAPPRGLWLLTRDRAGRPQLLAPSSTPLPPGHPGEVLLVPCDQTLPADRPALAVPTALVEWLDRHSGAIYVTR
;
A
#
# COMPACT_ATOMS: atom_id res chain seq x y z
N MET A 1 -32.17 -78.38 4.27
CA MET A 1 -31.09 -78.91 5.13
C MET A 1 -29.99 -77.86 5.22
N LYS A 2 -29.45 -77.70 6.42
CA LYS A 2 -28.51 -76.68 6.89
C LYS A 2 -27.20 -76.70 6.09
N HIS A 3 -26.68 -75.54 5.66
CA HIS A 3 -25.22 -75.28 5.69
C HIS A 3 -24.97 -73.81 6.07
N ARG A 4 -24.19 -73.67 7.15
CA ARG A 4 -23.69 -72.44 7.77
C ARG A 4 -22.24 -72.21 7.30
N LEU A 5 -21.72 -71.02 7.67
CA LEU A 5 -20.31 -70.61 7.76
C LEU A 5 -19.66 -70.13 6.46
N ALA A 6 -18.81 -69.10 6.45
CA ALA A 6 -18.46 -68.11 7.48
C ALA A 6 -17.77 -66.94 6.78
N LEU A 7 -18.22 -65.73 7.09
CA LEU A 7 -17.64 -64.47 6.69
C LEU A 7 -16.37 -64.26 7.54
N CYS A 8 -15.19 -64.51 6.98
CA CYS A 8 -13.91 -64.23 7.64
C CYS A 8 -13.49 -62.79 7.30
N LEU A 9 -14.05 -61.82 8.02
CA LEU A 9 -13.60 -60.44 8.00
C LEU A 9 -12.36 -60.31 8.90
N LEU A 10 -11.19 -60.20 8.27
CA LEU A 10 -9.94 -59.79 8.91
C LEU A 10 -9.94 -58.26 9.11
N PRO A 11 -9.85 -57.72 10.33
CA PRO A 11 -9.52 -56.32 10.53
C PRO A 11 -8.00 -56.15 10.47
N ILE A 12 -7.50 -55.57 9.38
CA ILE A 12 -6.11 -55.07 9.29
C ILE A 12 -6.04 -53.81 10.17
N LEU A 13 -5.47 -53.92 11.37
CA LEU A 13 -5.10 -52.77 12.20
C LEU A 13 -3.92 -52.04 11.53
N TYR A 14 -4.22 -50.95 10.82
CA TYR A 14 -3.21 -50.01 10.33
C TYR A 14 -2.91 -49.00 11.45
N ALA A 15 -1.89 -49.25 12.26
CA ALA A 15 -1.34 -48.28 13.21
C ALA A 15 -0.49 -47.26 12.44
N GLY A 16 -1.14 -46.25 11.87
CA GLY A 16 -0.46 -45.10 11.27
C GLY A 16 0.13 -44.21 12.37
N LEU A 17 1.45 -44.21 12.52
CA LEU A 17 2.17 -43.20 13.28
C LEU A 17 1.96 -41.84 12.61
N ILE A 18 1.14 -40.98 13.22
CA ILE A 18 1.00 -39.59 12.80
C ILE A 18 2.13 -38.80 13.45
N ALA A 19 3.18 -38.50 12.69
CA ALA A 19 4.20 -37.54 13.12
C ALA A 19 3.57 -36.13 13.18
N PRO A 20 3.79 -35.36 14.26
CA PRO A 20 3.29 -34.00 14.33
C PRO A 20 4.04 -33.12 13.30
N PRO A 21 3.36 -32.19 12.62
CA PRO A 21 4.02 -31.25 11.73
C PRO A 21 4.95 -30.36 12.55
N ALA A 22 6.21 -30.27 12.12
CA ALA A 22 7.15 -29.28 12.63
C ALA A 22 6.58 -27.89 12.30
N ALA A 23 6.20 -27.14 13.33
CA ALA A 23 5.78 -25.76 13.16
C ALA A 23 6.98 -24.95 12.67
N ALA A 24 6.94 -24.47 11.44
CA ALA A 24 7.87 -23.47 10.95
C ALA A 24 7.71 -22.21 11.82
N ALA A 25 8.82 -21.69 12.35
CA ALA A 25 8.81 -20.42 13.05
C ALA A 25 8.24 -19.33 12.13
N PRO A 26 7.38 -18.43 12.64
CA PRO A 26 6.90 -17.30 11.85
C PRO A 26 8.12 -16.50 11.38
N VAL A 27 8.32 -16.39 10.07
CA VAL A 27 9.25 -15.41 9.51
C VAL A 27 8.59 -14.05 9.73
N GLU A 28 8.98 -13.38 10.81
CA GLU A 28 8.55 -12.02 11.08
C GLU A 28 9.11 -11.13 9.96
N PRO A 29 8.27 -10.47 9.15
CA PRO A 29 8.77 -9.53 8.16
C PRO A 29 9.58 -8.45 8.88
N PRO A 30 10.70 -7.97 8.30
CA PRO A 30 11.47 -6.90 8.92
C PRO A 30 10.53 -5.74 9.25
N ALA A 31 10.58 -5.24 10.48
CA ALA A 31 9.65 -4.22 11.01
C ALA A 31 9.56 -2.95 10.13
N ASP A 32 10.58 -2.69 9.31
CA ASP A 32 10.60 -1.61 8.32
C ASP A 32 9.56 -1.77 7.19
N ASP A 33 9.13 -2.99 6.86
CA ASP A 33 8.07 -3.25 5.87
C ASP A 33 6.68 -3.37 6.52
N ALA A 34 6.61 -3.40 7.85
CA ALA A 34 5.38 -3.44 8.63
C ALA A 34 5.13 -2.10 9.35
N VAL A 35 5.07 -1.00 8.60
CA VAL A 35 4.44 0.24 9.10
C VAL A 35 2.92 0.04 9.10
N PHE A 36 2.45 -0.85 9.97
CA PHE A 36 1.05 -0.91 10.37
C PHE A 36 0.84 0.23 11.37
N VAL A 37 0.45 1.40 10.87
CA VAL A 37 -0.22 2.36 11.75
C VAL A 37 -1.63 1.82 11.94
N GLU A 38 -1.94 1.34 13.13
CA GLU A 38 -3.27 0.88 13.51
C GLU A 38 -4.31 1.95 13.07
N GLY A 39 -5.21 1.58 12.15
CA GLY A 39 -6.21 2.49 11.58
C GLY A 39 -5.84 3.22 10.27
N SER A 40 -4.59 3.22 9.80
CA SER A 40 -4.21 3.89 8.55
C SER A 40 -4.20 2.92 7.38
N ARG A 41 -5.37 2.68 6.79
CA ARG A 41 -5.45 2.11 5.44
C ARG A 41 -5.13 3.24 4.45
N TYR A 42 -3.99 3.18 3.79
CA TYR A 42 -3.75 4.04 2.61
C TYR A 42 -4.64 3.56 1.47
N SER A 43 -5.18 4.49 0.70
CA SER A 43 -6.00 4.18 -0.49
C SER A 43 -5.30 4.53 -1.80
N ALA A 44 -4.05 4.99 -1.73
CA ALA A 44 -3.21 5.18 -2.91
C ALA A 44 -1.76 4.78 -2.64
N VAL A 45 -1.09 4.29 -3.69
CA VAL A 45 0.34 3.97 -3.68
C VAL A 45 1.04 4.68 -4.82
N LEU A 46 2.04 5.49 -4.49
CA LEU A 46 2.92 6.15 -5.46
C LEU A 46 4.18 5.31 -5.69
N HIS A 47 4.47 5.04 -6.97
CA HIS A 47 5.69 4.43 -7.46
C HIS A 47 6.56 5.51 -8.13
N PRO A 48 7.41 6.23 -7.37
CA PRO A 48 8.06 7.43 -7.86
C PRO A 48 9.01 7.14 -9.04
N ARG A 49 9.76 6.03 -9.00
CA ARG A 49 10.67 5.64 -10.09
C ARG A 49 9.95 5.35 -11.41
N ARG A 50 8.73 4.83 -11.33
CA ARG A 50 7.88 4.52 -12.49
C ARG A 50 6.97 5.68 -12.86
N GLY A 51 6.90 6.71 -12.01
CA GLY A 51 5.89 7.77 -12.04
C GLY A 51 4.48 7.22 -12.23
N ALA A 52 4.17 6.16 -11.47
CA ALA A 52 2.91 5.44 -11.56
C ALA A 52 2.18 5.47 -10.22
N TRP A 53 0.86 5.48 -10.28
CA TRP A 53 -0.04 5.45 -9.15
C TRP A 53 -0.86 4.18 -9.18
N ARG A 54 -1.09 3.60 -8.02
CA ARG A 54 -2.06 2.54 -7.81
C ARG A 54 -3.12 3.04 -6.84
N LEU A 55 -4.38 3.07 -7.26
CA LEU A 55 -5.50 3.57 -6.48
C LEU A 55 -6.32 2.38 -5.98
N LEU A 56 -6.59 2.37 -4.69
CA LEU A 56 -7.30 1.32 -3.97
C LEU A 56 -8.67 1.88 -3.59
N GLY A 57 -9.69 1.53 -4.37
CA GLY A 57 -11.05 2.00 -4.17
C GLY A 57 -11.70 1.38 -2.93
N PRO A 58 -12.72 2.05 -2.36
CA PRO A 58 -13.40 1.57 -1.16
C PRO A 58 -14.19 0.27 -1.39
N ASN A 59 -14.49 -0.10 -2.64
CA ASN A 59 -15.21 -1.33 -2.99
C ASN A 59 -14.27 -2.43 -3.51
N GLY A 60 -12.95 -2.25 -3.33
CA GLY A 60 -11.94 -3.22 -3.76
C GLY A 60 -11.41 -3.01 -5.18
N GLU A 61 -11.72 -1.87 -5.82
CA GLU A 61 -11.11 -1.51 -7.10
C GLU A 61 -9.59 -1.31 -6.96
N ASP A 62 -8.79 -1.82 -7.91
CA ASP A 62 -7.34 -1.57 -8.01
C ASP A 62 -7.05 -0.98 -9.40
N LEU A 63 -6.82 0.33 -9.45
CA LEU A 63 -6.56 1.06 -10.71
C LEU A 63 -5.10 1.49 -10.79
N GLN A 64 -4.43 1.15 -11.87
CA GLN A 64 -3.08 1.63 -12.16
C GLN A 64 -3.09 2.78 -13.17
N LEU A 65 -2.36 3.85 -12.85
CA LEU A 65 -2.22 5.06 -13.66
C LEU A 65 -0.74 5.35 -13.89
N ARG A 66 -0.34 5.65 -15.12
CA ARG A 66 0.98 6.20 -15.43
C ARG A 66 0.89 7.70 -15.64
N VAL A 67 1.61 8.46 -14.82
CA VAL A 67 1.52 9.92 -14.76
C VAL A 67 2.72 10.59 -15.41
N ARG A 68 3.91 9.97 -15.36
CA ARG A 68 5.14 10.56 -15.89
C ARG A 68 5.05 10.96 -17.36
N GLU A 69 4.23 10.24 -18.13
CA GLU A 69 4.04 10.46 -19.56
C GLU A 69 3.15 11.68 -19.85
N SER A 70 2.29 12.06 -18.90
CA SER A 70 1.29 13.13 -19.07
C SER A 70 1.62 14.41 -18.30
N CYS A 71 2.71 14.44 -17.52
CA CYS A 71 2.97 15.48 -16.53
C CYS A 71 4.44 15.85 -16.42
N ARG A 72 4.72 17.14 -16.19
CA ARG A 72 6.05 17.60 -15.80
C ARG A 72 6.45 16.96 -14.46
N ALA A 73 7.68 16.48 -14.34
CA ALA A 73 8.16 15.93 -13.08
C ALA A 73 8.28 17.03 -12.01
N GLY A 74 7.76 16.76 -10.81
CA GLY A 74 8.02 17.54 -9.60
C GLY A 74 8.98 16.80 -8.66
N LEU A 75 9.05 17.25 -7.40
CA LEU A 75 9.78 16.53 -6.36
C LEU A 75 8.91 15.37 -5.85
N ALA A 76 9.34 14.14 -6.10
CA ALA A 76 8.71 12.98 -5.50
C ALA A 76 8.98 12.95 -3.98
N PRO A 77 7.95 12.74 -3.15
CA PRO A 77 8.17 12.57 -1.72
C PRO A 77 9.08 11.36 -1.43
N PRO A 78 9.89 11.41 -0.37
CA PRO A 78 10.59 10.23 0.15
C PRO A 78 9.66 9.04 0.43
N ARG A 79 10.23 7.83 0.48
CA ARG A 79 9.48 6.60 0.80
C ARG A 79 8.78 6.72 2.16
N GLY A 80 7.62 6.10 2.29
CA GLY A 80 6.88 6.04 3.55
C GLY A 80 5.42 6.46 3.40
N LEU A 81 4.73 6.58 4.53
CA LEU A 81 3.34 7.01 4.60
C LEU A 81 3.27 8.54 4.53
N TRP A 82 2.33 9.07 3.77
CA TRP A 82 2.06 10.51 3.68
C TRP A 82 0.57 10.75 3.85
N LEU A 83 0.21 11.73 4.69
CA LEU A 83 -1.18 12.12 4.90
C LEU A 83 -1.60 13.11 3.83
N LEU A 84 -2.76 12.89 3.22
CA LEU A 84 -3.37 13.89 2.34
C LEU A 84 -4.11 14.92 3.19
N THR A 85 -3.68 16.16 3.09
CA THR A 85 -4.22 17.29 3.85
C THR A 85 -4.41 18.50 2.94
N ARG A 86 -4.79 19.65 3.50
CA ARG A 86 -4.84 20.93 2.78
C ARG A 86 -3.92 21.95 3.44
N ASP A 87 -3.27 22.77 2.63
CA ASP A 87 -2.49 23.91 3.12
C ASP A 87 -3.40 25.07 3.57
N ARG A 88 -2.81 26.17 4.06
CA ARG A 88 -3.56 27.35 4.50
C ARG A 88 -4.39 28.02 3.39
N ALA A 89 -4.04 27.79 2.13
CA ALA A 89 -4.77 28.27 0.96
C ALA A 89 -5.79 27.24 0.44
N GLY A 90 -6.00 26.12 1.15
CA GLY A 90 -6.93 25.06 0.77
C GLY A 90 -6.39 24.10 -0.29
N ARG A 91 -5.12 24.24 -0.70
CA ARG A 91 -4.52 23.41 -1.75
C ARG A 91 -4.17 22.02 -1.20
N PRO A 92 -4.39 20.95 -1.97
CA PRO A 92 -4.06 19.60 -1.55
C PRO A 92 -2.54 19.46 -1.34
N GLN A 93 -2.15 18.84 -0.24
CA GLN A 93 -0.75 18.64 0.12
C GLN A 93 -0.55 17.31 0.83
N LEU A 94 0.64 16.74 0.66
CA LEU A 94 1.13 15.59 1.39
C LEU A 94 1.90 16.09 2.61
N LEU A 95 1.52 15.59 3.79
CA LEU A 95 2.18 15.85 5.06
C LEU A 95 2.79 14.57 5.61
N ALA A 96 4.08 14.61 5.92
CA ALA A 96 4.80 13.49 6.52
C ALA A 96 4.46 13.39 8.02
N PRO A 97 3.87 12.28 8.50
CA PRO A 97 3.81 12.00 9.94
C PRO A 97 5.23 11.75 10.50
N SER A 98 5.38 11.84 11.82
CA SER A 98 6.67 11.71 12.53
C SER A 98 7.39 10.38 12.29
N SER A 99 6.67 9.33 11.90
CA SER A 99 7.22 8.03 11.54
C SER A 99 7.81 7.96 10.12
N THR A 100 7.63 9.01 9.31
CA THR A 100 8.15 9.04 7.93
C THR A 100 9.62 9.41 7.94
N PRO A 101 10.51 8.55 7.43
CA PRO A 101 11.93 8.88 7.36
C PRO A 101 12.16 9.97 6.32
N LEU A 102 12.52 11.17 6.79
CA LEU A 102 12.81 12.31 5.94
C LEU A 102 14.32 12.58 5.87
N PRO A 103 14.86 12.98 4.70
CA PRO A 103 16.21 13.52 4.61
C PRO A 103 16.37 14.77 5.52
N PRO A 104 17.58 15.02 6.06
CA PRO A 104 17.84 16.22 6.84
C PRO A 104 17.43 17.51 6.09
N GLY A 105 16.70 18.39 6.78
CA GLY A 105 16.24 19.66 6.22
C GLY A 105 15.01 19.58 5.31
N HIS A 106 14.44 18.38 5.07
CA HIS A 106 13.20 18.26 4.32
C HIS A 106 12.02 18.85 5.14
N PRO A 107 11.15 19.70 4.56
CA PRO A 107 10.09 20.39 5.32
C PRO A 107 8.95 19.48 5.79
N GLY A 108 8.92 18.23 5.30
CA GLY A 108 7.85 17.27 5.61
C GLY A 108 6.54 17.56 4.88
N GLU A 109 6.53 18.48 3.92
CA GLU A 109 5.36 18.85 3.13
C GLU A 109 5.69 18.80 1.64
N VAL A 110 4.75 18.30 0.84
CA VAL A 110 4.82 18.34 -0.64
C VAL A 110 3.46 18.73 -1.20
N LEU A 111 3.38 19.83 -1.95
CA LEU A 111 2.14 20.23 -2.60
C LEU A 111 1.77 19.26 -3.73
N LEU A 112 0.48 18.98 -3.88
CA LEU A 112 -0.05 18.35 -5.08
C LEU A 112 -0.54 19.44 -6.04
N VAL A 113 0.05 19.49 -7.22
CA VAL A 113 -0.23 20.53 -8.21
C VAL A 113 -0.77 19.87 -9.48
N PRO A 114 -1.92 20.31 -10.03
CA PRO A 114 -2.39 19.84 -11.32
C PRO A 114 -1.34 20.03 -12.43
N CYS A 115 -1.21 19.06 -13.35
CA CYS A 115 -0.13 19.08 -14.35
C CYS A 115 -0.19 20.22 -15.35
N ASP A 116 -1.34 20.85 -15.52
CA ASP A 116 -1.57 22.05 -16.33
C ASP A 116 -1.16 23.34 -15.61
N GLN A 117 -0.77 23.25 -14.33
CA GLN A 117 -0.33 24.38 -13.52
C GLN A 117 1.20 24.43 -13.37
N THR A 118 1.69 25.64 -13.08
CA THR A 118 3.11 25.86 -12.84
C THR A 118 3.48 25.40 -11.43
N LEU A 119 4.55 24.60 -11.33
CA LEU A 119 5.11 24.19 -10.03
C LEU A 119 5.72 25.40 -9.31
N PRO A 120 5.46 25.58 -8.00
CA PRO A 120 6.12 26.61 -7.20
C PRO A 120 7.62 26.35 -7.10
N ALA A 121 8.41 27.42 -7.08
CA ALA A 121 9.87 27.34 -7.00
C ALA A 121 10.40 27.32 -5.55
N ASP A 122 9.59 27.78 -4.59
CA ASP A 122 9.94 28.05 -3.20
C ASP A 122 9.64 26.88 -2.25
N ARG A 123 8.89 25.88 -2.70
CA ARG A 123 8.53 24.72 -1.87
C ARG A 123 8.39 23.43 -2.68
N PRO A 124 8.57 22.25 -2.05
CA PRO A 124 8.37 20.97 -2.71
C PRO A 124 6.96 20.83 -3.28
N ALA A 125 6.88 20.38 -4.53
CA ALA A 125 5.62 20.14 -5.23
C ALA A 125 5.75 18.95 -6.18
N LEU A 126 4.68 18.17 -6.28
CA LEU A 126 4.52 17.05 -7.18
C LEU A 126 3.38 17.35 -8.16
N ALA A 127 3.69 17.29 -9.46
CA ALA A 127 2.65 17.40 -10.47
C ALA A 127 1.86 16.09 -10.58
N VAL A 128 0.53 16.20 -10.62
CA VAL A 128 -0.40 15.07 -10.74
C VAL A 128 -1.58 15.45 -11.63
N PRO A 129 -2.17 14.52 -12.42
CA PRO A 129 -3.31 14.86 -13.27
C PRO A 129 -4.48 15.37 -12.43
N THR A 130 -5.24 16.33 -12.95
CA THR A 130 -6.37 16.94 -12.24
C THR A 130 -7.37 15.87 -11.74
N ALA A 131 -7.70 14.89 -12.59
CA ALA A 131 -8.58 13.78 -12.21
C ALA A 131 -8.02 12.93 -11.06
N LEU A 132 -6.69 12.81 -10.94
CA LEU A 132 -6.06 12.12 -9.83
C LEU A 132 -6.15 12.94 -8.54
N VAL A 133 -5.91 14.25 -8.59
CA VAL A 133 -6.09 15.16 -7.43
C VAL A 133 -7.51 15.04 -6.89
N GLU A 134 -8.50 15.14 -7.78
CA GLU A 134 -9.91 15.03 -7.42
C GLU A 134 -10.28 13.67 -6.83
N TRP A 135 -9.73 12.58 -7.36
CA TRP A 135 -9.93 11.25 -6.80
C TRP A 135 -9.32 11.14 -5.41
N LEU A 136 -8.08 11.61 -5.24
CA LEU A 136 -7.39 11.60 -3.95
C LEU A 136 -8.17 12.40 -2.90
N ASP A 137 -8.64 13.60 -3.25
CA ASP A 137 -9.43 14.45 -2.34
C ASP A 137 -10.72 13.79 -1.85
N ARG A 138 -11.34 12.90 -2.64
CA ARG A 138 -12.58 12.21 -2.28
C ARG A 138 -12.37 10.89 -1.55
N HIS A 139 -11.28 10.18 -1.87
CA HIS A 139 -11.12 8.78 -1.50
C HIS A 139 -9.89 8.49 -0.66
N SER A 140 -9.01 9.47 -0.44
CA SER A 140 -7.73 9.26 0.22
C SER A 140 -7.50 10.15 1.42
N GLY A 141 -7.27 9.51 2.58
CA GLY A 141 -6.68 10.16 3.75
C GLY A 141 -5.16 9.97 3.82
N ALA A 142 -4.63 8.91 3.21
CA ALA A 142 -3.21 8.59 3.25
C ALA A 142 -2.73 7.87 1.99
N ILE A 143 -1.48 8.14 1.62
CA ILE A 143 -0.79 7.62 0.45
C ILE A 143 0.49 6.93 0.92
N TYR A 144 0.78 5.75 0.38
CA TYR A 144 2.08 5.12 0.58
C TYR A 144 3.02 5.40 -0.60
N VAL A 145 4.23 5.85 -0.32
CA VAL A 145 5.27 6.10 -1.33
C VAL A 145 6.30 4.98 -1.27
N THR A 146 6.45 4.27 -2.39
CA THR A 146 7.41 3.17 -2.54
C THR A 146 8.82 3.68 -2.87
N ARG A 147 9.78 2.75 -2.97
CA ARG A 147 11.20 3.06 -3.26
C ARG A 147 11.50 3.42 -4.72
#